data_AF-A0A8J4DTX8-F1
#
_entry.id   AF-A0A8J4DTX8-F1
#
_cell.length_a   1.000
_cell.length_b   1.000
_cell.length_c   1.000
_cell.angle_alpha   90.00
_cell.angle_beta   90.00
_cell.angle_gamma   90.00
#
_symmetry.space_group_name_H-M   'P 1'
#
loop_
_entity.id
_entity.type
_entity.pdbx_description
1 polymer ?
#
loop_
_entity_poly.entity_id
_entity_poly.type
_entity_poly.pdbx_seq_one_letter_code
_entity_poly.pdbx_strand_id
1 'polypeptide(L)'
;MTPDPRDFGNPPVQLLFCRQCRRAVNTYAGMTGVTYLHTIELRGGTADHRPDPAPVTEIADPLIECDFCSASDAAWIYRCADQHTDIRTVTTRVVRLGDYRDRHDAARARRVETAPGLTQAWGEQWAACAGCGQLVEERDLYGLIRRVVEAMPPKLTRGNRLLRVRGTLHTTYSAVFDTLIPGRGRIEPGHPLGVWPSGSDGTR
;
A
#
# COMPACT_ATOMS: atom_id res chain seq x y z
N MET A 1 -14.86 -35.14 9.21
CA MET A 1 -14.69 -34.06 8.23
C MET A 1 -13.24 -33.63 8.32
N THR A 2 -12.40 -34.20 7.46
CA THR A 2 -10.96 -33.93 7.42
C THR A 2 -10.72 -32.63 6.65
N PRO A 3 -9.89 -31.69 7.13
CA PRO A 3 -9.61 -30.46 6.39
C PRO A 3 -8.88 -30.77 5.07
N ASP A 4 -9.21 -30.03 4.02
CA ASP A 4 -8.57 -30.10 2.70
C ASP A 4 -7.14 -29.50 2.80
N PRO A 5 -6.08 -30.24 2.41
CA PRO A 5 -4.70 -29.75 2.46
C PRO A 5 -4.38 -28.64 1.43
N ARG A 6 -5.35 -28.18 0.64
CA ARG A 6 -5.23 -27.02 -0.26
C ARG A 6 -5.86 -25.74 0.28
N ASP A 7 -6.43 -25.78 1.47
CA ASP A 7 -6.84 -24.58 2.18
C ASP A 7 -5.59 -23.95 2.82
N PHE A 8 -4.75 -23.31 1.99
CA PHE A 8 -3.84 -22.28 2.47
C PHE A 8 -4.69 -21.09 2.89
N GLY A 9 -5.40 -21.24 4.01
CA GLY A 9 -6.04 -20.13 4.69
C GLY A 9 -4.97 -19.07 4.83
N ASN A 10 -5.09 -18.02 4.01
CA ASN A 10 -4.14 -16.92 4.03
C ASN A 10 -4.15 -16.45 5.49
N PRO A 11 -3.04 -16.56 6.23
CA PRO A 11 -3.04 -16.11 7.62
C PRO A 11 -3.55 -14.67 7.60
N PRO A 12 -4.43 -14.27 8.54
CA PRO A 12 -4.89 -12.89 8.58
C PRO A 12 -3.64 -12.02 8.49
N VAL A 13 -3.57 -11.16 7.47
CA VAL A 13 -2.40 -10.32 7.24
C VAL A 13 -2.31 -9.40 8.44
N GLN A 14 -1.54 -9.84 9.44
CA GLN A 14 -1.33 -9.08 10.64
C GLN A 14 -0.62 -7.80 10.21
N LEU A 15 -1.11 -6.66 10.67
CA LEU A 15 -0.39 -5.41 10.50
C LEU A 15 0.94 -5.53 11.23
N LEU A 16 2.02 -5.67 10.46
CA LEU A 16 3.37 -5.84 10.97
C LEU A 16 4.04 -4.48 11.12
N PHE A 17 4.65 -4.29 12.28
CA PHE A 17 5.37 -3.09 12.67
C PHE A 17 6.79 -3.46 13.08
N CYS A 18 7.74 -2.54 12.91
CA CYS A 18 9.09 -2.79 13.38
C CYS A 18 9.22 -2.52 14.88
N ARG A 19 9.79 -3.45 15.66
CA ARG A 19 10.07 -3.25 17.09
C ARG A 19 10.98 -2.06 17.40
N GLN A 20 11.89 -1.73 16.48
CA GLN A 20 12.90 -0.69 16.71
C GLN A 20 12.36 0.72 16.46
N CYS A 21 11.73 0.96 15.31
CA CYS A 21 11.20 2.29 14.97
C CYS A 21 9.69 2.44 15.17
N ARG A 22 8.99 1.37 15.56
CA ARG A 22 7.55 1.35 15.85
C ARG A 22 6.66 1.74 14.66
N ARG A 23 7.16 1.65 13.43
CA ARG A 23 6.44 1.98 12.18
C ARG A 23 6.04 0.72 11.43
N ALA A 24 4.97 0.80 10.65
CA ALA A 24 4.54 -0.28 9.77
C ALA A 24 5.66 -0.69 8.80
N VAL A 25 5.77 -1.99 8.53
CA VAL A 25 6.70 -2.55 7.54
C VAL A 25 5.94 -3.16 6.38
N ASN A 26 6.46 -2.96 5.18
CA ASN A 26 5.88 -3.50 3.96
C ASN A 26 6.33 -4.95 3.80
N THR A 27 5.38 -5.83 3.47
CA THR A 27 5.62 -7.25 3.29
C THR A 27 5.62 -7.58 1.81
N TYR A 28 6.73 -8.15 1.34
CA TYR A 28 6.92 -8.58 -0.04
C TYR A 28 7.09 -10.08 -0.10
N ALA A 29 6.16 -10.78 -0.75
CA ALA A 29 6.28 -12.20 -1.02
C ALA A 29 6.90 -12.43 -2.41
N GLY A 30 7.88 -13.32 -2.50
CA GLY A 30 8.48 -13.79 -3.74
C GLY A 30 8.80 -15.28 -3.70
N MET A 31 9.35 -15.81 -4.80
CA MET A 31 9.68 -17.24 -4.92
C MET A 31 10.63 -17.76 -3.82
N THR A 32 11.51 -16.89 -3.29
CA THR A 32 12.54 -17.24 -2.31
C THR A 32 12.11 -16.96 -0.87
N GLY A 33 10.87 -16.50 -0.63
CA GLY A 33 10.34 -16.20 0.69
C GLY A 33 9.80 -14.78 0.83
N VAL A 34 9.61 -14.37 2.08
CA VAL A 34 9.08 -13.05 2.45
C VAL A 34 10.21 -12.10 2.82
N THR A 35 10.15 -10.87 2.30
CA THR A 35 11.06 -9.78 2.66
C THR A 35 10.25 -8.64 3.27
N TYR A 36 10.81 -8.02 4.31
CA TYR A 36 10.22 -6.87 4.97
C TYR A 36 11.03 -5.62 4.64
N LEU A 37 10.38 -4.49 4.38
CA LEU A 37 11.03 -3.21 4.08
C LEU A 37 10.32 -2.05 4.78
N HIS A 38 11.08 -1.08 5.27
CA HIS A 38 10.50 0.18 5.71
C HIS A 38 10.00 0.98 4.51
N THR A 39 8.97 1.80 4.73
CA THR A 39 8.44 2.71 3.71
C THR A 39 9.50 3.67 3.16
N ILE A 40 10.51 4.04 3.94
CA ILE A 40 11.63 4.88 3.48
C ILE A 40 12.51 4.17 2.45
N GLU A 41 12.72 2.86 2.60
CA GLU A 41 13.52 2.05 1.68
C GLU A 41 12.82 1.94 0.32
N LEU A 42 11.49 1.85 0.32
CA LEU A 42 10.67 1.91 -0.90
C LEU A 42 10.77 3.25 -1.64
N ARG A 43 11.10 4.32 -0.93
CA ARG A 43 11.30 5.67 -1.50
C ARG A 43 12.74 5.91 -1.96
N GLY A 44 13.56 4.85 -1.97
CA GLY A 44 14.97 4.90 -2.33
C GLY A 44 15.86 5.53 -1.26
N GLY A 45 15.37 5.63 -0.02
CA GLY A 45 16.19 5.99 1.13
C GLY A 45 16.79 4.77 1.80
N THR A 46 17.53 5.00 2.88
CA THR A 46 18.10 3.96 3.75
C THR A 46 17.49 4.10 5.13
N ALA A 47 17.06 2.99 5.73
CA ALA A 47 16.71 2.96 7.14
C ALA A 47 17.97 2.80 8.00
N ASP A 48 17.94 3.34 9.21
CA ASP A 48 19.08 3.28 10.14
C ASP A 48 19.29 1.89 10.76
N HIS A 49 18.33 0.99 10.56
CA HIS A 49 18.38 -0.38 11.05
C HIS A 49 17.66 -1.32 10.08
N ARG A 50 17.93 -2.62 10.24
CA ARG A 50 17.17 -3.67 9.54
C ARG A 50 15.76 -3.78 10.12
N PRO A 51 14.73 -4.08 9.30
CA PRO A 51 13.39 -4.38 9.79
C PRO A 51 13.40 -5.53 10.81
N ASP A 52 12.70 -5.34 11.93
CA ASP A 52 12.41 -6.35 12.96
C ASP A 52 10.89 -6.44 13.14
N PRO A 53 10.20 -7.21 12.27
CA PRO A 53 8.74 -7.24 12.23
C PRO A 53 8.14 -7.92 13.47
N ALA A 54 7.09 -7.30 14.00
CA ALA A 54 6.22 -7.83 15.03
C ALA A 54 4.77 -7.48 14.73
N PRO A 55 3.79 -8.28 15.22
CA PRO A 55 2.40 -7.86 15.23
C PRO A 55 2.25 -6.51 15.96
N VAL A 56 1.38 -5.63 15.46
CA VAL A 56 1.11 -4.33 16.09
C VAL A 56 0.73 -4.42 17.58
N THR A 57 0.12 -5.53 17.99
CA THR A 57 -0.25 -5.80 19.39
C THR A 57 0.94 -5.98 20.33
N GLU A 58 2.13 -6.27 19.79
CA GLU A 58 3.37 -6.39 20.55
C GLU A 58 4.18 -5.09 20.57
N ILE A 59 3.76 -4.07 19.82
CA ILE A 59 4.46 -2.80 19.73
C ILE A 59 3.89 -1.84 20.77
N ALA A 60 4.74 -1.41 21.70
CA ALA A 60 4.40 -0.32 22.60
C ALA A 60 4.32 0.99 21.82
N ASP A 61 3.16 1.67 21.89
CA ASP A 61 2.88 2.96 21.25
C ASP A 61 3.28 2.98 19.75
N PRO A 62 2.59 2.21 18.89
CA PRO A 62 2.92 2.14 17.46
C PRO A 62 2.65 3.48 16.77
N LEU A 63 3.56 3.88 15.88
CA LEU A 63 3.43 5.08 15.06
C LEU A 63 2.58 4.77 13.83
N ILE A 64 1.27 5.01 13.94
CA ILE A 64 0.33 4.84 12.84
C ILE A 64 0.40 6.06 11.91
N GLU A 65 0.72 5.83 10.65
CA GLU A 65 0.73 6.86 9.61
C GLU A 65 -0.49 6.67 8.70
N CYS A 66 -0.93 7.75 8.05
CA CYS A 66 -1.98 7.69 7.06
C CYS A 66 -1.49 6.88 5.85
N ASP A 67 -2.19 5.80 5.48
CA ASP A 67 -1.83 4.96 4.33
C ASP A 67 -1.97 5.69 2.99
N PHE A 68 -2.72 6.80 2.96
CA PHE A 68 -2.91 7.60 1.77
C PHE A 68 -1.81 8.65 1.57
N CYS A 69 -1.56 9.49 2.57
CA CYS A 69 -0.64 10.64 2.45
C CYS A 69 0.62 10.52 3.31
N SER A 70 0.76 9.47 4.12
CA SER A 70 1.85 9.22 5.06
C SER A 70 2.02 10.30 6.14
N ALA A 71 0.99 11.09 6.41
CA ALA A 71 0.98 11.98 7.56
C ALA A 71 0.95 11.16 8.86
N SER A 72 1.66 11.62 9.89
CA SER A 72 1.79 10.92 11.18
C SER A 72 0.60 11.11 12.13
N ASP A 73 -0.46 11.79 11.68
CA ASP A 73 -1.66 12.14 12.44
C ASP A 73 -2.87 11.29 12.02
N ALA A 74 -2.63 10.00 11.75
CA ALA A 74 -3.71 9.08 11.46
C ALA A 74 -4.73 9.06 12.61
N ALA A 75 -6.00 9.26 12.28
CA ALA A 75 -7.10 9.39 13.25
C ALA A 75 -8.15 8.28 13.11
N TRP A 76 -8.21 7.65 11.93
CA TRP A 76 -9.25 6.70 11.57
C TRP A 76 -8.66 5.42 10.99
N ILE A 77 -9.30 4.29 11.25
CA ILE A 77 -9.07 3.01 10.55
C ILE A 77 -10.31 2.67 9.75
N TYR A 78 -10.11 2.36 8.48
CA TYR A 78 -11.09 1.81 7.57
C TYR A 78 -10.86 0.32 7.36
N ARG A 79 -11.93 -0.43 7.06
CA ARG A 79 -11.82 -1.83 6.63
C ARG A 79 -12.18 -1.96 5.17
N CYS A 80 -11.37 -2.71 4.44
CA CYS A 80 -11.63 -3.10 3.06
C CYS A 80 -11.21 -4.55 2.86
N ALA A 81 -11.48 -5.13 1.68
CA ALA A 81 -10.93 -6.45 1.38
C ALA A 81 -9.40 -6.39 1.36
N ASP A 82 -8.73 -7.52 1.60
CA ASP A 82 -7.28 -7.59 1.50
C ASP A 82 -6.82 -7.14 0.10
N GLN A 83 -5.82 -6.26 0.07
CA GLN A 83 -5.29 -5.70 -1.17
C GLN A 83 -3.89 -6.24 -1.42
N HIS A 84 -3.69 -6.73 -2.63
CA HIS A 84 -2.39 -7.17 -3.11
C HIS A 84 -2.01 -6.39 -4.36
N THR A 85 -0.77 -5.92 -4.42
CA THR A 85 -0.21 -5.41 -5.67
C THR A 85 0.93 -6.31 -6.11
N ASP A 86 0.75 -6.91 -7.29
CA ASP A 86 1.79 -7.67 -7.96
C ASP A 86 2.70 -6.74 -8.75
N ILE A 87 3.99 -6.72 -8.41
CA ILE A 87 4.99 -6.02 -9.21
C ILE A 87 5.39 -6.96 -10.35
N ARG A 88 5.39 -6.49 -11.59
CA ARG A 88 6.00 -7.20 -12.73
C ARG A 88 7.30 -6.52 -13.12
N THR A 89 8.39 -7.29 -13.12
CA THR A 89 9.71 -6.78 -13.51
C THR A 89 9.94 -7.06 -14.99
N VAL A 90 10.29 -6.03 -15.75
CA VAL A 90 10.69 -6.20 -17.15
C VAL A 90 12.06 -6.87 -17.17
N THR A 91 12.12 -8.10 -17.67
CA THR A 91 13.36 -8.89 -17.76
C THR A 91 14.08 -8.62 -19.08
N THR A 92 13.32 -8.44 -20.17
CA THR A 92 13.88 -8.19 -21.49
C THR A 92 13.04 -7.17 -22.24
N ARG A 93 13.68 -6.17 -22.85
CA ARG A 93 13.03 -5.23 -23.77
C ARG A 93 13.78 -5.24 -25.11
N VAL A 94 13.13 -5.75 -26.16
CA VAL A 94 13.67 -5.76 -27.52
C VAL A 94 13.14 -4.55 -28.28
N VAL A 95 14.06 -3.71 -28.77
CA VAL A 95 13.77 -2.51 -29.59
C VAL A 95 14.48 -2.68 -30.94
N ARG A 96 13.90 -2.19 -32.04
CA ARG A 96 14.61 -2.18 -33.33
C ARG A 96 15.76 -1.17 -33.30
N LEU A 97 16.91 -1.54 -33.86
CA LEU A 97 18.09 -0.69 -33.91
C LEU A 97 17.86 0.64 -34.68
N GLY A 98 16.99 0.62 -35.69
CA GLY A 98 16.58 1.83 -36.44
C GLY A 98 15.77 2.82 -35.60
N ASP A 99 14.90 2.32 -34.72
CA ASP A 99 14.04 3.16 -33.85
C ASP A 99 14.85 3.88 -32.77
N TYR A 100 16.08 3.42 -32.48
CA TYR A 100 17.00 4.11 -31.57
C TYR A 100 17.67 5.32 -32.24
N ARG A 101 17.87 5.29 -33.58
CA ARG A 101 18.53 6.37 -34.33
C ARG A 101 17.57 7.51 -34.68
N ASP A 102 16.27 7.23 -34.88
CA ASP A 102 15.30 8.18 -35.43
C ASP A 102 14.37 8.86 -34.39
N ARG A 103 14.94 9.41 -33.31
CA ARG A 103 14.30 10.19 -32.21
C ARG A 103 14.00 9.36 -30.95
N HIS A 104 14.66 9.76 -29.88
CA HIS A 104 14.66 9.16 -28.54
C HIS A 104 13.28 8.92 -27.89
N ASP A 105 12.19 9.49 -28.43
CA ASP A 105 10.86 9.45 -27.81
C ASP A 105 9.89 8.43 -28.43
N ALA A 106 10.23 7.81 -29.57
CA ALA A 106 9.30 6.93 -30.32
C ALA A 106 9.71 5.46 -30.39
N ALA A 107 10.77 5.04 -29.68
CA ALA A 107 11.25 3.66 -29.66
C ALA A 107 10.20 2.69 -29.11
N ARG A 108 9.40 2.09 -30.01
CA ARG A 108 8.38 1.10 -29.65
C ARG A 108 9.07 -0.22 -29.30
N ALA A 109 8.79 -0.72 -28.11
CA ALA A 109 9.25 -2.05 -27.73
C ALA A 109 8.55 -3.08 -28.61
N ARG A 110 9.31 -3.88 -29.37
CA ARG A 110 8.78 -4.98 -30.19
C ARG A 110 8.34 -6.15 -29.32
N ARG A 111 9.07 -6.36 -28.23
CA ARG A 111 8.81 -7.41 -27.25
C ARG A 111 9.24 -6.93 -25.86
N VAL A 112 8.36 -7.07 -24.88
CA VAL A 112 8.64 -6.86 -23.47
C VAL A 112 8.36 -8.19 -22.78
N GLU A 113 9.40 -8.86 -22.31
CA GLU A 113 9.26 -9.99 -21.40
C GLU A 113 9.17 -9.44 -19.99
N THR A 114 8.23 -9.96 -19.21
CA THR A 114 8.09 -9.62 -17.79
C THR A 114 8.10 -10.92 -16.98
N ALA A 115 8.75 -10.89 -15.83
CA ALA A 115 8.67 -11.94 -14.82
C ALA A 115 7.81 -11.48 -13.64
N PRO A 116 7.13 -12.40 -12.94
CA PRO A 116 6.56 -12.12 -11.63
C PRO A 116 7.66 -11.52 -10.72
N GLY A 117 7.40 -10.33 -10.21
CA GLY A 117 8.22 -9.70 -9.18
C GLY A 117 7.66 -10.01 -7.81
N LEU A 118 7.91 -9.10 -6.87
CA LEU A 118 7.39 -9.23 -5.51
C LEU A 118 5.92 -8.82 -5.45
N THR A 119 5.11 -9.59 -4.72
CA THR A 119 3.75 -9.23 -4.36
C THR A 119 3.77 -8.50 -3.02
N GLN A 120 3.22 -7.29 -2.99
CA GLN A 120 3.03 -6.54 -1.75
C GLN A 120 1.62 -6.78 -1.21
N ALA A 121 1.51 -7.20 0.05
CA ALA A 121 0.24 -7.23 0.77
C ALA A 121 0.07 -5.91 1.55
N TRP A 122 -1.09 -5.28 1.38
CA TRP A 122 -1.45 -4.03 2.06
C TRP A 122 -2.36 -4.26 3.27
N GLY A 123 -3.03 -5.43 3.34
CA GLY A 123 -3.93 -5.77 4.42
C GLY A 123 -5.33 -5.18 4.28
N GLU A 124 -6.20 -5.58 5.20
CA GLU A 124 -7.62 -5.21 5.23
C GLU A 124 -7.91 -3.90 5.95
N GLN A 125 -6.92 -3.33 6.65
CA GLN A 125 -7.08 -2.16 7.51
C GLN A 125 -6.25 -0.99 7.00
N TRP A 126 -6.93 0.13 6.72
CA TRP A 126 -6.32 1.33 6.16
C TRP A 126 -6.49 2.51 7.11
N ALA A 127 -5.37 3.06 7.57
CA ALA A 127 -5.31 4.23 8.41
C ALA A 127 -5.42 5.53 7.59
N ALA A 128 -6.22 6.47 8.08
CA ALA A 128 -6.37 7.79 7.45
C ALA A 128 -6.27 8.92 8.48
N CYS A 129 -5.56 9.99 8.11
CA CYS A 129 -5.68 11.26 8.82
C CYS A 129 -7.06 11.87 8.59
N ALA A 130 -7.43 12.89 9.38
CA ALA A 130 -8.75 13.52 9.28
C ALA A 130 -9.09 14.01 7.85
N GLY A 131 -8.12 14.60 7.15
CA GLY A 131 -8.33 15.12 5.80
C GLY A 131 -8.49 14.03 4.73
N CYS A 132 -7.75 12.92 4.83
CA CYS A 132 -7.94 11.79 3.92
C CYS A 132 -9.22 11.02 4.26
N GLY A 133 -9.52 10.85 5.54
CA GLY A 133 -10.75 10.20 6.00
C GLY A 133 -12.01 10.92 5.52
N GLN A 134 -12.03 12.26 5.54
CA GLN A 134 -13.14 13.02 4.97
C GLN A 134 -13.40 12.68 3.49
N LEU A 135 -12.34 12.63 2.67
CA LEU A 135 -12.46 12.31 1.24
C LEU A 135 -12.89 10.86 1.00
N VAL A 136 -12.52 9.94 1.90
CA VAL A 136 -12.99 8.55 1.88
C VAL A 136 -14.49 8.48 2.19
N GLU A 137 -14.98 9.18 3.22
CA GLU A 137 -16.41 9.24 3.54
C GLU A 137 -17.24 9.85 2.42
N GLU A 138 -16.75 10.93 1.81
CA GLU A 138 -17.38 11.61 0.67
C GLU A 138 -17.28 10.82 -0.63
N ARG A 139 -16.55 9.69 -0.63
CA ARG A 139 -16.24 8.87 -1.81
C ARG A 139 -15.57 9.68 -2.93
N ASP A 140 -14.79 10.71 -2.58
CA ASP A 140 -14.04 11.55 -3.52
C ASP A 140 -12.63 10.98 -3.81
N LEU A 141 -12.60 10.00 -4.71
CA LEU A 141 -11.35 9.36 -5.18
C LEU A 141 -10.38 10.39 -5.79
N TYR A 142 -10.87 11.34 -6.59
CA TYR A 142 -10.02 12.27 -7.31
C TYR A 142 -9.45 13.36 -6.40
N GLY A 143 -10.25 13.86 -5.46
CA GLY A 143 -9.78 14.75 -4.40
C GLY A 143 -8.71 14.08 -3.53
N LEU A 144 -8.89 12.80 -3.19
CA LEU A 144 -7.91 12.02 -2.45
C LEU A 144 -6.59 11.89 -3.21
N ILE A 145 -6.64 11.48 -4.48
CA ILE A 145 -5.44 11.38 -5.33
C ILE A 145 -4.73 12.73 -5.45
N ARG A 146 -5.48 13.81 -5.65
CA ARG A 146 -4.93 15.17 -5.74
C ARG A 146 -4.18 15.54 -4.46
N ARG A 147 -4.82 15.37 -3.30
CA ARG A 147 -4.24 15.66 -1.98
C ARG A 147 -2.94 14.88 -1.75
N VAL A 148 -2.94 13.59 -2.09
CA VAL A 148 -1.76 12.73 -1.95
C VAL A 148 -0.62 13.19 -2.86
N VAL A 149 -0.92 13.51 -4.12
CA VAL A 149 0.07 14.03 -5.07
C VAL A 149 0.66 15.36 -4.60
N GLU A 150 -0.15 16.26 -4.04
CA GLU A 150 0.32 17.55 -3.51
C GLU A 150 1.25 17.38 -2.29
N ALA A 151 1.08 16.31 -1.50
CA ALA A 151 1.96 15.96 -0.38
C ALA A 151 3.25 15.24 -0.80
N MET A 152 3.35 14.76 -2.04
CA MET A 152 4.50 13.98 -2.50
C MET A 152 5.73 14.84 -2.83
N PRO A 153 6.95 14.31 -2.61
CA PRO A 153 8.18 14.99 -3.01
C PRO A 153 8.22 15.34 -4.51
N PRO A 154 8.75 16.50 -4.90
CA PRO A 154 8.83 16.95 -6.31
C PRO A 154 9.50 15.96 -7.26
N LYS A 155 10.41 15.13 -6.74
CA LYS A 155 11.10 14.06 -7.49
C LYS A 155 10.17 12.97 -8.04
N LEU A 156 8.99 12.80 -7.44
CA LEU A 156 7.96 11.84 -7.85
C LEU A 156 6.86 12.49 -8.72
N THR A 157 6.72 13.81 -8.67
CA THR A 157 5.60 14.54 -9.30
C THR A 157 5.99 15.36 -10.54
N ARG A 158 7.18 15.16 -11.10
CA ARG A 158 7.66 15.86 -12.32
C ARG A 158 7.44 15.04 -13.61
N GLY A 159 6.91 15.70 -14.64
CA GLY A 159 6.79 15.17 -16.00
C GLY A 159 5.98 13.86 -16.08
N ASN A 160 6.43 12.93 -16.92
CA ASN A 160 5.76 11.63 -17.12
C ASN A 160 5.65 10.76 -15.85
N ARG A 161 6.45 11.04 -14.81
CA ARG A 161 6.33 10.34 -13.52
C ARG A 161 5.01 10.65 -12.83
N LEU A 162 4.52 11.89 -12.93
CA LEU A 162 3.25 12.28 -12.33
C LEU A 162 2.07 11.48 -12.90
N LEU A 163 2.04 11.28 -14.23
CA LEU A 163 1.01 10.47 -14.88
C LEU A 163 1.03 9.02 -14.38
N ARG A 164 2.23 8.43 -14.24
CA ARG A 164 2.40 7.08 -13.71
C ARG A 164 1.97 6.96 -12.26
N VAL A 165 2.37 7.92 -11.43
CA VAL A 165 1.98 8.00 -10.01
C VAL A 165 0.46 8.10 -9.89
N ARG A 166 -0.18 9.00 -10.63
CA ARG A 166 -1.65 9.14 -10.62
C ARG A 166 -2.36 7.85 -11.06
N GLY A 167 -1.87 7.18 -12.09
CA GLY A 167 -2.43 5.89 -12.53
C GLY A 167 -2.31 4.82 -11.44
N THR A 168 -1.16 4.74 -10.78
CA THR A 168 -0.93 3.78 -9.68
C THR A 168 -1.83 4.07 -8.47
N LEU A 169 -1.92 5.35 -8.07
CA LEU A 169 -2.81 5.78 -6.98
C LEU A 169 -4.27 5.50 -7.31
N HIS A 170 -4.70 5.77 -8.55
CA HIS A 170 -6.05 5.47 -8.99
C HIS A 170 -6.36 3.99 -8.86
N THR A 171 -5.53 3.11 -9.43
CA THR A 171 -5.75 1.65 -9.34
C THR A 171 -5.81 1.16 -7.91
N THR A 172 -4.92 1.65 -7.04
CA THR A 172 -4.85 1.22 -5.64
C THR A 172 -6.07 1.71 -4.86
N TYR A 173 -6.38 3.01 -4.93
CA TYR A 173 -7.45 3.61 -4.14
C TYR A 173 -8.84 3.26 -4.66
N SER A 174 -9.01 3.00 -5.96
CA SER A 174 -10.30 2.49 -6.48
C SER A 174 -10.62 1.13 -5.87
N ALA A 175 -9.64 0.22 -5.76
CA ALA A 175 -9.86 -1.09 -5.16
C ALA A 175 -10.21 -1.01 -3.66
N VAL A 176 -9.59 -0.07 -2.93
CA VAL A 176 -9.96 0.23 -1.54
C VAL A 176 -11.41 0.72 -1.46
N PHE A 177 -11.82 1.64 -2.34
CA PHE A 177 -13.17 2.20 -2.32
C PHE A 177 -14.22 1.15 -2.68
N ASP A 178 -13.94 0.31 -3.69
CA ASP A 178 -14.87 -0.74 -4.16
C ASP A 178 -15.15 -1.79 -3.08
N THR A 179 -14.23 -1.99 -2.15
CA THR A 179 -14.34 -3.01 -1.09
C THR A 179 -14.49 -2.44 0.31
N LEU A 180 -14.67 -1.11 0.42
CA LEU A 180 -14.77 -0.41 1.70
C LEU A 180 -16.03 -0.82 2.47
N ILE A 181 -15.84 -1.37 3.66
CA ILE A 181 -16.92 -1.66 4.60
C ILE A 181 -17.39 -0.34 5.23
N PRO A 182 -18.71 -0.08 5.30
CA PRO A 182 -19.24 1.12 5.92
C PRO A 182 -18.78 1.29 7.37
N GLY A 183 -18.43 2.53 7.72
CA GLY A 183 -17.97 2.90 9.05
C GLY A 183 -16.45 2.92 9.19
N ARG A 184 -15.99 3.44 10.34
CA ARG A 184 -14.57 3.57 10.66
C ARG A 184 -14.34 3.42 12.16
N GLY A 185 -13.19 2.87 12.51
CA GLY A 185 -12.67 2.89 13.88
C GLY A 185 -11.90 4.17 14.15
N ARG A 186 -11.97 4.70 15.37
CA ARG A 186 -11.15 5.85 15.80
C ARG A 186 -9.86 5.36 16.43
N ILE A 187 -8.72 5.81 15.94
CA ILE A 187 -7.42 5.49 16.55
C ILE A 187 -7.33 6.24 17.89
N GLU A 188 -7.09 5.50 18.97
CA GLU A 188 -6.95 6.03 20.32
C GLU A 188 -5.69 5.45 20.99
N PRO A 189 -5.12 6.13 22.01
CA PRO A 189 -4.03 5.57 22.80
C PRO A 189 -4.38 4.18 23.34
N GLY A 190 -3.48 3.21 23.14
CA GLY A 190 -3.70 1.81 23.51
C GLY A 190 -4.61 1.01 22.56
N HIS A 191 -5.25 1.65 21.57
CA HIS A 191 -6.12 1.01 20.57
C HIS A 191 -5.65 1.37 19.15
N PRO A 192 -4.47 0.87 18.73
CA PRO A 192 -3.88 1.23 17.43
C PRO A 192 -4.66 0.71 16.23
N LEU A 193 -5.54 -0.29 16.43
CA LEU A 193 -6.45 -0.83 15.41
C LEU A 193 -7.82 -0.14 15.39
N GLY A 194 -7.93 0.95 16.15
CA GLY A 194 -9.13 1.75 16.28
C GLY A 194 -10.17 1.16 17.23
N VAL A 195 -10.86 2.04 17.95
CA VAL A 195 -12.10 1.75 18.67
C VAL A 195 -13.25 1.92 17.69
N TRP A 196 -13.99 0.83 17.46
CA TRP A 196 -15.14 0.83 16.56
C TRP A 196 -16.39 1.18 17.35
N PRO A 197 -17.23 2.11 16.89
CA PRO A 197 -18.51 2.36 17.55
C PRO A 197 -19.32 1.06 17.53
N SER A 198 -19.69 0.56 18.70
CA SER A 198 -20.49 -0.66 18.86
C SER A 198 -21.86 -0.44 18.20
N GLY A 199 -22.02 -0.83 16.93
CA GLY A 199 -23.22 -0.47 16.19
C GLY A 199 -23.30 -0.89 14.72
N SER A 200 -22.50 -1.84 14.25
CA SER A 200 -22.76 -2.51 12.96
C SER A 200 -22.31 -3.97 12.99
N ASP A 201 -22.67 -4.68 14.06
CA ASP A 201 -22.93 -6.12 13.92
C ASP A 201 -24.14 -6.25 12.99
N GLY A 202 -23.85 -6.60 11.74
CA GLY A 202 -24.84 -6.91 10.72
C GLY A 202 -25.76 -7.99 11.24
N THR A 203 -26.92 -7.58 11.75
CA THR A 203 -28.03 -8.49 12.02
C THR A 203 -28.96 -8.45 10.81
N ARG A 204 -29.00 -9.61 10.13
CA ARG A 204 -29.84 -10.03 8.99
C ARG A 204 -29.30 -9.83 7.58
#